data_AF-A0A849Q4K3-F1
#
_entry.id   AF-A0A849Q4K3-F1
#
_cell.length_a   1.000
_cell.length_b   1.000
_cell.length_c   1.000
_cell.angle_alpha   90.00
_cell.angle_beta   90.00
_cell.angle_gamma   90.00
#
_symmetry.space_group_name_H-M   'P 1'
#
loop_
_entity.id
_entity.type
_entity.pdbx_description
1 polymer ?
#
loop_
_entity_poly.entity_id
_entity_poly.type
_entity_poly.pdbx_seq_one_letter_code
_entity_poly.pdbx_strand_id
1 'polypeptide(L)'
;MRSFLEEFSDRELDSITTQEINDYILKLIRTKGISPSQQNQRINSTKFYYQKVAGLDKQLYYLERPKKSRELPKVLSEQEVLAILISIQNLKHKSIIATILRW
;
A
#
# COMPACT_ATOMS: atom_id res chain seq x y z
N MET A 1 -6.77 -3.35 6.74
CA MET A 1 -8.03 -3.83 7.32
C MET A 1 -7.88 -4.47 8.69
N ARG A 2 -7.15 -5.59 8.87
CA ARG A 2 -7.05 -6.26 10.19
C ARG A 2 -6.69 -5.33 11.36
N SER A 3 -5.59 -4.57 11.27
CA SER A 3 -5.22 -3.64 12.34
C SER A 3 -6.20 -2.47 12.55
N PHE A 4 -7.04 -2.17 11.56
CA PHE A 4 -8.11 -1.17 11.72
C PHE A 4 -9.27 -1.77 12.52
N LEU A 5 -9.64 -3.03 12.24
CA LEU A 5 -10.62 -3.78 13.03
C LEU A 5 -10.16 -3.97 14.48
N GLU A 6 -8.86 -4.23 14.70
CA GLU A 6 -8.30 -4.36 16.04
C GLU A 6 -8.37 -3.03 16.83
N GLU A 7 -8.05 -1.90 16.19
CA GLU A 7 -8.11 -0.57 16.81
C GLU A 7 -9.54 -0.16 17.20
N PHE A 8 -10.54 -0.52 16.39
CA PHE A 8 -11.94 -0.16 16.60
C PHE A 8 -12.80 -1.37 17.03
N SER A 9 -12.20 -2.35 17.70
CA SER A 9 -12.87 -3.60 18.08
C SER A 9 -14.04 -3.42 19.04
N ASP A 10 -14.00 -2.37 19.87
CA ASP A 10 -15.04 -2.04 20.85
C ASP A 10 -16.19 -1.19 20.28
N ARG A 11 -16.21 -0.95 18.97
CA ARG A 11 -17.16 -0.03 18.31
C ARG A 11 -17.76 -0.66 17.06
N GLU A 12 -19.00 -0.29 16.76
CA GLU A 12 -19.60 -0.60 15.47
C GLU A 12 -18.90 0.20 14.37
N LEU A 13 -18.42 -0.48 13.34
CA LEU A 13 -17.61 0.12 12.29
C LEU A 13 -18.36 1.23 11.55
N ASP A 14 -19.66 1.09 11.37
CA ASP A 14 -20.52 2.07 10.69
C ASP A 14 -20.71 3.37 11.49
N SER A 15 -20.36 3.37 12.78
CA SER A 15 -20.40 4.55 13.64
C SER A 15 -19.11 5.40 13.61
N ILE A 16 -18.04 4.90 12.98
CA ILE A 16 -16.73 5.56 12.98
C ILE A 16 -16.73 6.72 11.98
N THR A 17 -16.34 7.89 12.46
CA THR A 17 -16.30 9.12 11.68
C THR A 17 -15.02 9.25 10.84
N THR A 18 -15.07 10.10 9.81
CA THR A 18 -13.88 10.47 9.02
C THR A 18 -12.73 10.99 9.89
N GLN A 19 -13.06 11.76 10.92
CA GLN A 19 -12.07 12.35 11.82
C GLN A 19 -11.34 11.27 12.63
N GLU A 20 -12.06 10.30 13.18
CA GLU A 20 -11.47 9.17 13.90
C GLU A 20 -10.56 8.34 13.01
N ILE A 21 -10.92 8.14 11.73
CA ILE A 21 -10.06 7.47 10.75
C ILE A 21 -8.78 8.29 10.50
N ASN A 22 -8.88 9.60 10.35
CA ASN A 22 -7.72 10.49 10.17
C ASN A 22 -6.81 10.46 11.41
N ASP A 23 -7.38 10.52 12.62
CA ASP A 23 -6.63 10.48 13.88
C ASP A 23 -5.92 9.14 14.07
N TYR A 24 -6.56 8.03 13.72
CA TYR A 24 -5.94 6.71 13.68
C TYR A 24 -4.73 6.68 12.74
N ILE A 25 -4.88 7.20 11.52
CA ILE A 25 -3.77 7.26 10.56
C ILE A 25 -2.63 8.16 11.07
N LEU A 26 -2.97 9.31 11.65
CA LEU A 26 -2.00 10.24 12.24
C LEU A 26 -1.23 9.60 13.41
N LYS A 27 -1.94 8.88 14.29
CA LYS A 27 -1.35 8.07 15.37
C LYS A 27 -0.35 7.07 14.81
N LEU A 28 -0.69 6.35 13.74
CA LEU A 28 0.23 5.39 13.11
C LEU A 28 1.46 6.05 12.49
N ILE A 29 1.31 7.23 11.89
CA ILE A 29 2.45 8.00 11.37
C ILE A 29 3.39 8.38 12.51
N ARG A 30 2.85 8.91 13.62
CA ARG A 30 3.65 9.38 14.76
C ARG A 30 4.29 8.24 15.57
N THR A 31 3.57 7.14 15.78
CA THR A 31 4.02 6.05 16.66
C THR A 31 4.82 4.97 15.93
N LYS A 32 4.49 4.69 14.67
CA LYS A 32 5.10 3.58 13.90
C LYS A 32 5.86 4.05 12.66
N GLY A 33 5.86 5.35 12.34
CA GLY A 33 6.58 5.89 11.19
C GLY A 33 6.14 5.25 9.86
N ILE A 34 4.85 4.97 9.69
CA ILE A 34 4.35 4.25 8.51
C ILE A 34 4.67 5.00 7.20
N SER A 35 5.01 4.26 6.15
CA SER A 35 5.34 4.85 4.85
C SER A 35 4.09 5.41 4.15
N PRO A 36 4.25 6.37 3.22
CA PRO A 36 3.16 6.86 2.38
C PRO A 36 2.38 5.76 1.65
N SER A 37 3.06 4.67 1.24
CA SER A 37 2.41 3.51 0.62
C SER A 37 1.51 2.77 1.62
N GLN A 38 2.01 2.53 2.84
CA GLN A 38 1.24 1.90 3.91
C GLN A 38 0.01 2.73 4.31
N GLN A 39 0.14 4.05 4.40
CA GLN A 39 -0.98 4.96 4.63
C GLN A 39 -2.03 4.84 3.51
N ASN A 40 -1.60 4.92 2.25
CA ASN A 40 -2.50 4.79 1.09
C ASN A 40 -3.25 3.45 1.05
N GLN A 41 -2.56 2.35 1.32
CA GLN A 41 -3.19 1.02 1.37
C GLN A 41 -4.24 0.94 2.48
N ARG A 42 -3.95 1.49 3.67
CA ARG A 42 -4.91 1.52 4.79
C ARG A 42 -6.14 2.35 4.44
N ILE A 43 -5.94 3.60 3.99
CA ILE A 43 -7.01 4.50 3.52
C ILE A 43 -7.88 3.83 2.47
N ASN A 44 -7.27 3.20 1.46
CA ASN A 44 -8.01 2.52 0.40
C ASN A 44 -8.77 1.29 0.92
N SER A 45 -8.20 0.52 1.85
CA SER A 45 -8.88 -0.63 2.45
C SER A 45 -10.10 -0.21 3.29
N THR A 46 -9.96 0.85 4.09
CA THR A 46 -11.04 1.42 4.89
C THR A 46 -12.13 2.00 4.00
N LYS A 47 -11.75 2.79 2.98
CA LYS A 47 -12.69 3.31 1.98
C LYS A 47 -13.44 2.19 1.26
N PHE A 48 -12.74 1.13 0.85
CA PHE A 48 -13.36 -0.01 0.18
C PHE A 48 -14.38 -0.69 1.08
N TYR A 49 -14.06 -0.91 2.36
CA TYR A 49 -15.00 -1.48 3.32
C TYR A 49 -16.31 -0.67 3.39
N TYR A 50 -16.23 0.64 3.65
CA TYR A 50 -17.45 1.46 3.75
C TYR A 50 -18.26 1.53 2.44
N GLN A 51 -17.58 1.63 1.30
CA GLN A 51 -18.25 1.82 0.01
C GLN A 51 -18.79 0.53 -0.63
N LYS A 52 -18.12 -0.60 -0.41
CA LYS A 52 -18.41 -1.86 -1.11
C LYS A 52 -18.93 -2.95 -0.19
N VAL A 53 -18.64 -2.89 1.11
CA VAL A 53 -19.08 -3.90 2.08
C VAL A 53 -20.23 -3.37 2.91
N ALA A 54 -20.09 -2.19 3.53
CA ALA A 54 -21.14 -1.59 4.35
C ALA A 54 -22.27 -0.94 3.53
N GLY A 55 -22.09 -0.82 2.20
CA GLY A 55 -23.10 -0.25 1.31
C GLY A 55 -23.40 1.24 1.55
N LEU A 56 -22.57 1.93 2.34
CA LEU A 56 -22.69 3.36 2.52
C LEU A 56 -22.33 4.06 1.20
N ASP A 57 -23.17 5.01 0.80
CA ASP A 57 -22.93 5.80 -0.41
C ASP A 57 -21.56 6.51 -0.30
N LYS A 58 -21.05 7.05 -1.40
CA LYS A 58 -19.81 7.84 -1.43
C LYS A 58 -19.95 9.12 -0.58
N GLN A 59 -20.00 8.98 0.73
CA GLN A 59 -19.60 10.06 1.61
C GLN A 59 -18.19 10.42 1.17
N LEU A 60 -18.00 11.69 0.86
CA LEU A 60 -16.70 12.29 0.60
C LEU A 60 -15.95 12.29 1.93
N TYR A 61 -15.50 11.11 2.37
CA TYR A 61 -14.53 10.97 3.45
C TYR A 61 -13.28 11.70 2.96
N TYR A 62 -13.10 12.95 3.40
CA TYR A 62 -11.88 13.71 3.18
C TYR A 62 -10.80 13.11 4.08
N LEU A 63 -10.29 11.95 3.65
CA LEU A 63 -9.15 11.31 4.27
C LEU A 63 -7.91 11.97 3.71
N GLU A 64 -7.10 12.55 4.60
CA GLU A 64 -5.85 13.20 4.19
C GLU A 64 -4.91 12.16 3.58
N ARG A 65 -4.54 12.38 2.31
CA ARG A 65 -3.66 11.49 1.56
C ARG A 65 -2.23 12.01 1.59
N PRO A 66 -1.25 11.11 1.72
CA PRO A 66 0.14 11.52 1.60
C PRO A 66 0.42 11.97 0.16
N LYS A 67 1.27 12.98 0.00
CA LYS A 67 1.76 13.40 -1.32
C LYS A 67 2.50 12.23 -1.96
N LYS A 68 2.19 11.95 -3.24
CA LYS A 68 2.87 10.90 -4.00
C LYS A 68 4.33 11.30 -4.20
N SER A 69 5.27 10.50 -3.69
CA SER A 69 6.69 10.67 -4.02
C SER A 69 6.92 10.32 -5.50
N ARG A 70 7.79 11.08 -6.15
CA ARG A 70 8.29 10.80 -7.50
C ARG A 70 9.77 10.51 -7.39
N GLU A 71 10.09 9.25 -7.13
CA GLU A 71 11.48 8.79 -7.14
C GLU A 71 11.93 8.55 -8.58
N LEU A 72 13.21 8.80 -8.86
CA LEU A 72 13.80 8.46 -10.15
C LEU A 72 13.82 6.93 -10.32
N PRO A 73 13.56 6.42 -11.54
CA PRO A 73 13.67 4.99 -11.79
C PRO A 73 15.10 4.56 -11.51
N LYS A 74 15.24 3.53 -10.66
CA LYS A 74 16.53 2.86 -10.47
C LYS A 74 16.73 1.93 -11.66
N VAL A 75 17.73 2.24 -12.48
CA VAL A 75 18.11 1.44 -13.65
C VAL A 75 19.30 0.56 -13.28
N LEU A 76 19.31 -0.68 -13.75
CA LEU A 76 20.44 -1.60 -13.55
C LEU A 76 21.54 -1.31 -14.58
N SER A 77 22.78 -1.67 -14.31
CA SER A 77 23.81 -1.70 -15.35
C SER A 77 23.73 -3.01 -16.15
N GLU A 78 24.34 -3.05 -17.34
CA GLU A 78 24.46 -4.30 -18.12
C GLU A 78 25.15 -5.41 -17.31
N GLN A 79 26.17 -5.06 -16.52
CA GLN A 79 26.88 -6.02 -15.67
C GLN A 79 25.99 -6.59 -14.56
N GLU A 80 25.13 -5.77 -13.96
CA GLU A 80 24.16 -6.22 -12.94
C GLU A 80 23.13 -7.17 -13.55
N VAL A 81 22.61 -6.85 -14.75
CA VAL A 81 21.70 -7.75 -15.48
C VAL A 81 22.36 -9.08 -15.82
N LEU A 82 23.61 -9.06 -16.29
CA LEU A 82 24.36 -10.28 -16.57
C LEU A 82 24.55 -11.13 -15.31
N ALA A 83 24.94 -10.50 -14.19
CA ALA A 83 25.13 -11.19 -12.91
C ALA A 83 23.84 -11.87 -12.42
N ILE A 84 22.69 -11.19 -12.54
CA ILE A 84 21.38 -11.77 -12.21
C ILE A 84 21.11 -13.00 -13.09
N LEU A 85 21.27 -12.89 -14.42
CA LEU A 85 20.96 -13.98 -15.35
C LEU A 85 21.87 -15.21 -15.19
N ILE A 86 23.13 -15.02 -14.82
CA ILE A 86 24.07 -16.12 -14.56
C ILE A 86 23.74 -16.86 -13.27
N SER A 87 23.24 -16.16 -12.25
CA SER A 87 22.89 -16.77 -10.95
C SER A 87 21.71 -17.76 -11.02
N ILE A 88 20.87 -17.66 -12.05
CA ILE A 88 19.64 -18.46 -12.18
C ILE A 88 19.93 -19.77 -12.92
N GLN A 89 19.91 -20.88 -12.17
CA GLN A 89 20.12 -22.22 -12.72
C GLN A 89 18.90 -22.78 -13.45
N ASN A 90 17.69 -22.43 -13.01
CA ASN A 90 16.46 -22.93 -13.61
C ASN A 90 16.15 -22.18 -14.92
N LEU A 91 16.12 -22.90 -16.04
CA LEU A 91 15.92 -22.32 -17.37
C LEU A 91 14.60 -21.54 -17.48
N LYS A 92 13.50 -22.03 -16.89
CA LYS A 92 12.20 -21.33 -16.90
C LYS A 92 12.30 -19.97 -16.23
N HIS A 93 12.91 -19.91 -15.03
CA HIS A 93 13.08 -18.64 -14.32
C HIS A 93 14.03 -17.71 -15.07
N LYS A 94 15.11 -18.24 -15.65
CA LYS A 94 16.06 -17.47 -16.45
C LYS A 94 15.38 -16.82 -17.66
N SER A 95 14.54 -17.55 -18.37
CA SER A 95 13.78 -17.04 -19.51
C SER A 95 12.76 -15.96 -19.13
N ILE A 96 12.09 -16.11 -17.98
CA ILE A 96 11.15 -15.09 -17.48
C ILE A 96 11.91 -13.79 -17.15
N ILE A 97 13.00 -13.90 -16.39
CA ILE A 97 13.79 -12.74 -15.97
C ILE A 97 14.47 -12.07 -17.17
N ALA A 98 15.00 -12.83 -18.13
CA ALA A 98 15.57 -12.27 -19.36
C ALA A 98 14.55 -11.49 -20.20
N THR A 99 13.28 -11.93 -20.21
CA THR A 99 12.19 -11.20 -20.89
C THR A 99 11.85 -9.88 -20.20
N ILE A 100 11.85 -9.85 -18.85
CA ILE A 100 11.53 -8.65 -18.05
C ILE A 100 12.68 -7.63 -18.10
N LEU A 101 13.93 -8.10 -18.04
CA LEU A 101 15.14 -7.27 -18.03
C LEU A 101 15.59 -6.85 -19.44
N ARG A 102 14.77 -7.07 -20.47
CA ARG A 102 15.11 -6.70 -21.83
C ARG A 102 15.09 -5.17 -21.95
N TRP A 103 16.27 -4.60 -22.14
CA TRP A 103 16.51 -3.19 -22.46
C TRP A 103 15.92 -2.83 -23.82
#